data_AF-A0A0G0WTX9-F1
#
_entry.id   AF-A0A0G0WTX9-F1
#
_cell.length_a   1.000
_cell.length_b   1.000
_cell.length_c   1.000
_cell.angle_alpha   90.00
_cell.angle_beta   90.00
_cell.angle_gamma   90.00
#
_symmetry.space_group_name_H-M   'P 1'
#
loop_
_entity.id
_entity.type
_entity.pdbx_description
1 polymer ?
#
loop_
_entity_poly.entity_id
_entity_poly.type
_entity_poly.pdbx_seq_one_letter_code
_entity_poly.pdbx_strand_id
1 'polypeptide(L)'
;MIRAVRFLILSAFVFPMVVTPVVAHEDNEGDTNNAQHRLEDLRVKRDEAKQRLQDRREEIQQKRDETGDKVEERLEIAKQKIAERIKKVFAVIVRRLNAALVRLDRIAERIATRIDKLNERGVNTTAAEEALASAEVLGAQAAQAVGDASAAIESIDTTELSVREAMHTAKDAIGAAKDALKAYHKGLVAAIRELKASAALREATQGAENED
;
A
#
# COMPACT_ATOMS: atom_id res chain seq x y z
N MET A 1 28.12 17.50 15.85
CA MET A 1 27.93 18.29 17.09
C MET A 1 27.62 17.31 18.22
N ILE A 2 28.63 17.02 19.03
CA ILE A 2 28.59 16.11 20.17
C ILE A 2 28.34 16.98 21.40
N ARG A 3 27.28 16.70 22.17
CA ARG A 3 27.12 17.26 23.52
C ARG A 3 26.74 16.16 24.50
N ALA A 4 27.81 15.64 25.11
CA ALA A 4 27.78 14.97 26.40
C ALA A 4 27.19 15.91 27.46
N VAL A 5 26.27 15.40 28.28
CA VAL A 5 25.83 16.06 29.52
C VAL A 5 26.17 15.14 30.68
N ARG A 6 26.72 15.79 31.71
CA ARG A 6 27.58 15.24 32.73
C ARG A 6 26.79 14.56 33.86
N PHE A 7 27.38 13.48 34.35
CA PHE A 7 27.23 12.96 35.71
C PHE A 7 27.37 14.07 36.75
N LEU A 8 26.38 14.24 37.63
CA LEU A 8 26.53 14.98 38.89
C LEU A 8 25.41 14.59 39.87
N ILE A 9 25.61 13.50 40.63
CA ILE A 9 24.92 13.33 41.91
C ILE A 9 25.98 13.13 42.98
N LEU A 10 26.16 14.25 43.68
CA LEU A 10 26.90 14.46 44.90
C LEU A 10 26.02 13.95 46.05
N SER A 11 26.35 12.82 46.68
CA SER A 11 25.80 12.50 48.00
C SER A 11 26.93 12.06 48.91
N ALA A 12 27.37 13.04 49.71
CA ALA A 12 28.29 12.86 50.82
C ALA A 12 27.65 11.92 51.84
N PHE A 13 28.24 10.74 52.05
CA PHE A 13 27.95 9.91 53.21
C PHE A 13 29.15 10.00 54.14
N VAL A 14 28.98 10.80 55.20
CA VAL A 14 29.97 11.07 56.24
C VAL A 14 30.20 9.79 57.04
N PHE A 15 31.48 9.45 57.17
CA PHE A 15 32.04 8.26 57.80
C PHE A 15 32.26 8.52 59.30
N PRO A 16 31.55 7.86 60.24
CA PRO A 16 32.01 7.81 61.62
C PRO A 16 33.05 6.69 61.76
N MET A 17 34.30 7.12 61.89
CA MET A 17 35.46 6.31 62.24
C MET A 17 35.31 5.81 63.68
N VAL A 18 34.83 4.57 63.86
CA VAL A 18 34.88 3.87 65.14
C VAL A 18 36.17 3.06 65.18
N VAL A 19 37.13 3.53 65.98
CA VAL A 19 38.34 2.79 66.33
C VAL A 19 37.95 1.73 67.35
N THR A 20 37.98 0.45 66.96
CA THR A 20 37.98 -0.68 67.90
C THR A 20 39.41 -1.19 68.08
N PRO A 21 39.78 -1.64 69.29
CA PRO A 21 41.13 -2.11 69.58
C PRO A 21 41.42 -3.41 68.82
N VAL A 22 42.62 -3.46 68.26
CA VAL A 22 43.28 -4.66 67.73
C VAL A 22 43.41 -5.66 68.87
N VAL A 23 42.57 -6.68 68.85
CA VAL A 23 42.78 -7.92 69.59
C VAL A 23 43.77 -8.74 68.78
N ALA A 24 44.99 -8.86 69.29
CA ALA A 24 45.93 -9.87 68.84
C ALA A 24 45.29 -11.24 69.11
N HIS A 25 44.95 -11.95 68.05
CA HIS A 25 44.52 -13.34 68.13
C HIS A 25 45.72 -14.20 67.76
N GLU A 26 46.03 -15.11 68.68
CA GLU A 26 47.09 -16.10 68.62
C GLU A 26 47.02 -16.90 67.32
N ASP A 27 48.20 -17.16 66.75
CA ASP A 27 48.41 -18.05 65.62
C ASP A 27 47.81 -19.43 65.93
N ASN A 28 46.66 -19.72 65.33
CA ASN A 28 46.06 -21.05 65.32
C ASN A 28 46.06 -21.58 63.89
N GLU A 29 47.10 -22.35 63.55
CA GLU A 29 47.32 -22.99 62.26
C GLU A 29 46.19 -23.97 61.83
N GLY A 30 45.16 -24.19 62.69
CA GLY A 30 43.96 -24.97 62.38
C GLY A 30 42.78 -24.21 61.75
N ASP A 31 42.73 -22.86 61.85
CA ASP A 31 41.58 -22.05 61.37
C ASP A 31 41.71 -21.62 59.90
N THR A 32 42.94 -21.60 59.39
CA THR A 32 43.26 -21.32 57.99
C THR A 32 42.65 -22.35 57.04
N ASN A 33 42.59 -23.63 57.43
CA ASN A 33 42.00 -24.71 56.64
C ASN A 33 40.47 -24.55 56.48
N ASN A 34 39.77 -24.07 57.51
CA ASN A 34 38.31 -23.87 57.49
C ASN A 34 37.93 -22.58 56.72
N ALA A 35 38.74 -21.53 56.87
CA ALA A 35 38.61 -20.31 56.08
C ALA A 35 38.89 -20.56 54.58
N GLN A 36 39.90 -21.37 54.24
CA GLN A 36 40.21 -21.78 52.87
C GLN A 36 39.07 -22.60 52.25
N HIS A 37 38.52 -23.58 52.97
CA HIS A 37 37.38 -24.38 52.50
C HIS A 37 36.14 -23.52 52.25
N ARG A 38 35.82 -22.56 53.14
CA ARG A 38 34.73 -21.60 52.93
C ARG A 38 34.96 -20.70 51.73
N LEU A 39 36.19 -20.26 51.49
CA LEU A 39 36.56 -19.46 50.31
C LEU A 39 36.42 -20.27 49.02
N GLU A 40 36.77 -21.55 49.04
CA GLU A 40 36.61 -22.46 47.91
C GLU A 40 35.14 -22.74 47.62
N ASP A 41 34.32 -23.02 48.64
CA ASP A 41 32.86 -23.16 48.50
C ASP A 41 32.19 -21.90 47.94
N LEU A 42 32.64 -20.71 48.37
CA LEU A 42 32.15 -19.44 47.86
C LEU A 42 32.58 -19.18 46.41
N ARG A 43 33.77 -19.66 46.00
CA ARG A 43 34.24 -19.59 44.61
C ARG A 43 33.40 -20.50 43.72
N VAL A 44 33.20 -21.75 44.14
CA VAL A 44 32.34 -22.72 43.43
C VAL A 44 30.92 -22.17 43.27
N LYS A 45 30.29 -21.67 44.33
CA LYS A 45 28.94 -21.05 44.26
C LYS A 45 28.90 -19.82 43.36
N ARG A 46 29.95 -19.00 43.36
CA ARG A 46 30.04 -17.83 42.47
C ARG A 46 30.15 -18.28 41.01
N ASP A 47 30.95 -19.29 40.72
CA ASP A 47 31.17 -19.77 39.37
C ASP A 47 29.93 -20.50 38.82
N GLU A 48 29.24 -21.28 39.66
CA GLU A 48 27.91 -21.82 39.34
C GLU A 48 26.87 -20.73 39.09
N ALA A 49 26.85 -19.67 39.92
CA ALA A 49 25.94 -18.55 39.72
C ALA A 49 26.24 -17.78 38.44
N LYS A 50 27.52 -17.62 38.07
CA LYS A 50 27.93 -17.02 36.80
C LYS A 50 27.53 -17.88 35.60
N GLN A 51 27.73 -19.20 35.66
CA GLN A 51 27.29 -20.12 34.61
C GLN A 51 25.78 -20.04 34.41
N ARG A 52 24.99 -20.14 35.49
CA ARG A 52 23.52 -20.00 35.41
C ARG A 52 23.07 -18.67 34.81
N LEU A 53 23.78 -17.57 35.10
CA LEU A 53 23.49 -16.26 34.51
C LEU A 53 23.87 -16.20 33.03
N GLN A 54 24.96 -16.83 32.62
CA GLN A 54 25.37 -16.96 31.22
C GLN A 54 24.37 -17.82 30.43
N ASP A 55 24.06 -19.02 30.92
CA ASP A 55 23.08 -19.93 30.32
C ASP A 55 21.71 -19.26 30.14
N ARG A 56 21.24 -18.54 31.18
CA ARG A 56 19.97 -17.82 31.12
C ARG A 56 20.00 -16.66 30.13
N ARG A 57 21.14 -15.99 29.98
CA ARG A 57 21.31 -14.90 29.01
C ARG A 57 21.30 -15.45 27.59
N GLU A 58 22.00 -16.56 27.35
CA GLU A 58 22.02 -17.27 26.07
C GLU A 58 20.63 -17.77 25.69
N GLU A 59 19.89 -18.37 26.63
CA GLU A 59 18.51 -18.82 26.40
C GLU A 59 17.55 -17.66 26.07
N ILE A 60 17.66 -16.53 26.78
CA ILE A 60 16.87 -15.33 26.49
C ILE A 60 17.23 -14.76 25.11
N GLN A 61 18.51 -14.77 24.75
CA GLN A 61 18.98 -14.28 23.45
C GLN A 61 18.48 -15.17 22.31
N GLN A 62 18.64 -16.49 22.42
CA GLN A 62 18.11 -17.46 21.46
C GLN A 62 16.59 -17.33 21.31
N LYS A 63 15.83 -17.21 22.41
CA LYS A 63 14.39 -17.00 22.35
C LYS A 63 14.00 -15.68 21.67
N ARG A 64 14.78 -14.62 21.87
CA ARG A 64 14.55 -13.33 21.21
C ARG A 64 14.83 -13.40 19.73
N ASP A 65 15.94 -14.01 19.34
CA ASP A 65 16.34 -14.17 17.94
C ASP A 65 15.32 -15.05 17.21
N GLU A 66 14.96 -16.21 17.76
CA GLU A 66 13.91 -17.07 17.18
C GLU A 66 12.54 -16.38 17.08
N THR A 67 12.19 -15.53 18.06
CA THR A 67 10.92 -14.78 18.02
C THR A 67 10.98 -13.66 16.99
N GLY A 68 12.13 -13.00 16.85
CA GLY A 68 12.39 -12.00 15.81
C GLY A 68 12.23 -12.59 14.42
N ASP A 69 12.93 -13.69 14.14
CA ASP A 69 12.87 -14.38 12.84
C ASP A 69 11.44 -14.81 12.49
N LYS A 70 10.70 -15.40 13.45
CA LYS A 70 9.30 -15.80 13.26
C LYS A 70 8.38 -14.61 13.02
N VAL A 71 8.65 -13.45 13.62
CA VAL A 71 7.84 -12.23 13.42
C VAL A 71 8.11 -11.64 12.04
N GLU A 72 9.37 -11.56 11.62
CA GLU A 72 9.75 -11.09 10.29
C GLU A 72 9.17 -11.99 9.19
N GLU A 73 9.30 -13.31 9.33
CA GLU A 73 8.73 -14.29 8.39
C GLU A 73 7.20 -14.11 8.27
N ARG A 74 6.49 -14.00 9.40
CA ARG A 74 5.03 -13.79 9.41
C ARG A 74 4.64 -12.48 8.77
N LEU A 75 5.44 -11.42 8.95
CA LEU A 75 5.17 -10.10 8.40
C LEU A 75 5.35 -10.09 6.88
N GLU A 76 6.39 -10.74 6.37
CA GLU A 76 6.60 -10.89 4.92
C GLU A 76 5.51 -11.73 4.26
N ILE A 77 5.13 -12.86 4.87
CA ILE A 77 3.99 -13.67 4.39
C ILE A 77 2.69 -12.85 4.38
N ALA A 78 2.46 -12.03 5.42
CA ALA A 78 1.27 -11.19 5.50
C ALA A 78 1.26 -10.12 4.40
N LYS A 79 2.39 -9.43 4.14
CA LYS A 79 2.52 -8.45 3.05
C LYS A 79 2.20 -9.06 1.70
N GLN A 80 2.76 -10.24 1.41
CA GLN A 80 2.50 -10.97 0.16
C GLN A 80 1.02 -11.29 -0.02
N LYS A 81 0.39 -11.89 1.00
CA LYS A 81 -1.04 -12.22 0.96
C LYS A 81 -1.93 -10.98 0.79
N ILE A 82 -1.57 -9.87 1.43
CA ILE A 82 -2.31 -8.60 1.28
C ILE A 82 -2.17 -8.07 -0.15
N ALA A 83 -0.94 -8.02 -0.69
CA ALA A 83 -0.69 -7.53 -2.04
C ALA A 83 -1.42 -8.38 -3.09
N GLU A 84 -1.39 -9.71 -3.00
CA GLU A 84 -2.12 -10.61 -3.88
C GLU A 84 -3.64 -10.36 -3.83
N ARG A 85 -4.19 -10.21 -2.61
CA ARG A 85 -5.61 -9.94 -2.43
C ARG A 85 -6.01 -8.60 -3.05
N ILE A 86 -5.18 -7.58 -2.88
CA ILE A 86 -5.38 -6.25 -3.44
C ILE A 86 -5.35 -6.31 -4.99
N LYS A 87 -4.33 -6.94 -5.57
CA LYS A 87 -4.21 -7.15 -7.02
C LYS A 87 -5.45 -7.84 -7.57
N LYS A 88 -5.92 -8.90 -6.92
CA LYS A 88 -7.11 -9.64 -7.34
C LYS A 88 -8.36 -8.75 -7.34
N VAL A 89 -8.57 -7.94 -6.31
CA VAL A 89 -9.72 -7.03 -6.22
C VAL A 89 -9.65 -5.98 -7.33
N PHE A 90 -8.50 -5.33 -7.51
CA PHE A 90 -8.36 -4.29 -8.53
C PHE A 90 -8.42 -4.84 -9.96
N ALA A 91 -7.90 -6.04 -10.22
CA ALA A 91 -8.00 -6.71 -11.51
C ALA A 91 -9.47 -6.94 -11.92
N VAL A 92 -10.36 -7.27 -10.98
CA VAL A 92 -11.81 -7.37 -11.24
C VAL A 92 -12.40 -6.02 -11.63
N ILE A 93 -11.94 -4.93 -11.00
CA ILE A 93 -12.40 -3.58 -11.31
C ILE A 93 -11.94 -3.18 -12.72
N VAL A 94 -10.65 -3.34 -13.04
CA VAL A 94 -10.11 -3.06 -14.39
C VAL A 94 -10.81 -3.89 -15.46
N ARG A 95 -11.10 -5.17 -15.20
CA ARG A 95 -11.89 -5.99 -16.13
C ARG A 95 -13.26 -5.38 -16.42
N ARG A 96 -13.93 -4.82 -15.40
CA ARG A 96 -15.23 -4.14 -15.57
C ARG A 96 -15.09 -2.83 -16.34
N LEU A 97 -14.02 -2.08 -16.13
CA LEU A 97 -13.72 -0.84 -16.87
C LEU A 97 -13.45 -1.13 -18.36
N ASN A 98 -12.64 -2.14 -18.67
CA ASN A 98 -12.43 -2.62 -20.04
C ASN A 98 -13.75 -3.06 -20.70
N ALA A 99 -14.57 -3.82 -19.98
CA ALA A 99 -15.88 -4.22 -20.48
C ALA A 99 -16.85 -3.03 -20.68
N ALA A 100 -16.66 -1.93 -19.96
CA ALA A 100 -17.41 -0.70 -20.17
C ALA A 100 -16.91 0.05 -21.42
N LEU A 101 -15.58 0.15 -21.60
CA LEU A 101 -14.96 0.74 -22.79
C LEU A 101 -15.47 0.07 -24.07
N VAL A 102 -15.38 -1.26 -24.17
CA VAL A 102 -15.90 -2.02 -25.33
C VAL A 102 -17.39 -1.78 -25.58
N ARG A 103 -18.19 -1.58 -24.52
CA ARG A 103 -19.62 -1.27 -24.68
C ARG A 103 -19.85 0.14 -25.22
N LEU A 104 -19.02 1.11 -24.83
CA LEU A 104 -19.09 2.48 -25.35
C LEU A 104 -18.61 2.54 -26.81
N ASP A 105 -17.57 1.79 -27.18
CA ASP A 105 -17.10 1.73 -28.58
C ASP A 105 -18.17 1.17 -29.51
N ARG A 106 -18.87 0.11 -29.09
CA ARG A 106 -20.05 -0.39 -29.83
C ARG A 106 -21.16 0.64 -29.96
N ILE A 107 -21.28 1.58 -29.02
CA ILE A 107 -22.25 2.68 -29.14
C ILE A 107 -21.75 3.69 -30.17
N ALA A 108 -20.47 4.05 -30.16
CA ALA A 108 -19.85 4.91 -31.16
C ALA A 108 -20.04 4.35 -32.58
N GLU A 109 -19.74 3.07 -32.80
CA GLU A 109 -19.97 2.37 -34.08
C GLU A 109 -21.42 2.46 -34.55
N ARG A 110 -22.38 2.29 -33.63
CA ARG A 110 -23.81 2.39 -33.93
C ARG A 110 -24.25 3.82 -34.26
N ILE A 111 -23.61 4.83 -33.67
CA ILE A 111 -23.84 6.24 -33.99
C ILE A 111 -23.30 6.52 -35.40
N ALA A 112 -22.06 6.12 -35.70
CA ALA A 112 -21.45 6.26 -37.02
C ALA A 112 -22.31 5.62 -38.11
N THR A 113 -22.73 4.37 -37.92
CA THR A 113 -23.62 3.68 -38.87
C THR A 113 -24.95 4.42 -39.09
N ARG A 114 -25.47 5.13 -38.09
CA ARG A 114 -26.71 5.90 -38.22
C ARG A 114 -26.49 7.24 -38.89
N ILE A 115 -25.34 7.88 -38.68
CA ILE A 115 -24.89 9.06 -39.41
C ILE A 115 -24.84 8.73 -40.90
N ASP A 116 -24.16 7.65 -41.28
CA ASP A 116 -24.04 7.21 -42.69
C ASP A 116 -25.41 7.04 -43.34
N LYS A 117 -26.33 6.32 -42.67
CA LYS A 117 -27.69 6.11 -43.17
C LYS A 117 -28.52 7.37 -43.30
N LEU A 118 -28.25 8.41 -42.50
CA LEU A 118 -28.93 9.70 -42.59
C LEU A 118 -28.32 10.55 -43.71
N ASN A 119 -27.00 10.52 -43.88
CA ASN A 119 -26.30 11.16 -44.99
C ASN A 119 -26.74 10.59 -46.34
N GLU A 120 -26.87 9.27 -46.47
CA GLU A 120 -27.43 8.61 -47.66
C GLU A 120 -28.84 9.08 -48.01
N ARG A 121 -29.59 9.57 -47.01
CA ARG A 121 -30.94 10.12 -47.16
C ARG A 121 -30.96 11.63 -47.36
N GLY A 122 -29.80 12.26 -47.52
CA GLY A 122 -29.66 13.71 -47.71
C GLY A 122 -29.89 14.54 -46.45
N VAL A 123 -29.87 13.92 -45.26
CA VAL A 123 -29.99 14.66 -43.99
C VAL A 123 -28.64 15.26 -43.63
N ASN A 124 -28.60 16.54 -43.28
CA ASN A 124 -27.39 17.15 -42.75
C ASN A 124 -27.10 16.62 -41.32
N THR A 125 -25.99 15.89 -41.17
CA THR A 125 -25.54 15.34 -39.89
C THR A 125 -24.23 15.94 -39.38
N THR A 126 -23.76 17.05 -39.95
CA THR A 126 -22.44 17.64 -39.60
C THR A 126 -22.24 17.85 -38.11
N ALA A 127 -23.25 18.36 -37.37
CA ALA A 127 -23.15 18.53 -35.92
C ALA A 127 -23.00 17.20 -35.15
N ALA A 128 -23.63 16.13 -35.65
CA ALA A 128 -23.51 14.80 -35.04
C ALA A 128 -22.14 14.17 -35.32
N GLU A 129 -21.57 14.40 -36.51
CA GLU A 129 -20.22 13.98 -36.88
C GLU A 129 -19.16 14.65 -35.99
N GLU A 130 -19.25 15.97 -35.82
CA GLU A 130 -18.34 16.74 -34.95
C GLU A 130 -18.43 16.29 -33.49
N ALA A 131 -19.65 16.06 -33.00
CA ALA A 131 -19.87 15.58 -31.64
C ALA A 131 -19.36 14.14 -31.45
N LEU A 132 -19.48 13.27 -32.46
CA LEU A 132 -18.92 11.92 -32.42
C LEU A 132 -17.39 11.96 -32.41
N ALA A 133 -16.76 12.76 -33.27
CA ALA A 133 -15.30 12.92 -33.29
C ALA A 133 -14.77 13.44 -31.93
N SER A 134 -15.46 14.39 -31.32
CA SER A 134 -15.14 14.87 -29.97
C SER A 134 -15.27 13.76 -28.92
N ALA A 135 -16.28 12.90 -29.05
CA ALA A 135 -16.47 11.75 -28.16
C ALA A 135 -15.36 10.69 -28.34
N GLU A 136 -14.89 10.45 -29.56
CA GLU A 136 -13.79 9.51 -29.84
C GLU A 136 -12.48 9.94 -29.19
N VAL A 137 -12.18 11.24 -29.15
CA VAL A 137 -11.03 11.77 -28.37
C VAL A 137 -11.16 11.42 -26.89
N LEU A 138 -12.35 11.57 -26.30
CA LEU A 138 -12.61 11.16 -24.92
C LEU A 138 -12.53 9.64 -24.76
N GLY A 139 -12.90 8.86 -25.79
CA GLY A 139 -12.73 7.42 -25.84
C GLY A 139 -11.28 6.98 -25.79
N ALA A 140 -10.40 7.63 -26.56
CA ALA A 140 -8.96 7.40 -26.51
C ALA A 140 -8.36 7.73 -25.14
N GLN A 141 -8.79 8.84 -24.53
CA GLN A 141 -8.39 9.19 -23.16
C GLN A 141 -8.86 8.16 -22.12
N ALA A 142 -10.09 7.64 -22.27
CA ALA A 142 -10.61 6.60 -21.42
C ALA A 142 -9.83 5.28 -21.58
N ALA A 143 -9.47 4.91 -22.82
CA ALA A 143 -8.65 3.74 -23.10
C ALA A 143 -7.26 3.86 -22.44
N GLN A 144 -6.61 5.01 -22.58
CA GLN A 144 -5.33 5.28 -21.94
C GLN A 144 -5.44 5.16 -20.41
N ALA A 145 -6.44 5.82 -19.80
CA ALA A 145 -6.60 5.80 -18.34
C ALA A 145 -6.90 4.39 -17.79
N VAL A 146 -7.63 3.55 -18.54
CA VAL A 146 -7.83 2.13 -18.18
C VAL A 146 -6.52 1.34 -18.31
N GLY A 147 -5.70 1.63 -19.31
CA GLY A 147 -4.34 1.09 -19.45
C GLY A 147 -3.46 1.47 -18.26
N ASP A 148 -3.42 2.75 -17.90
CA ASP A 148 -2.65 3.28 -16.76
C ASP A 148 -3.10 2.63 -15.44
N ALA A 149 -4.42 2.47 -15.24
CA ALA A 149 -4.95 1.75 -14.08
C ALA A 149 -4.52 0.28 -14.04
N SER A 150 -4.38 -0.37 -15.19
CA SER A 150 -3.89 -1.75 -15.28
C SER A 150 -2.41 -1.82 -14.89
N ALA A 151 -1.59 -0.94 -15.44
CA ALA A 151 -0.16 -0.84 -15.14
C ALA A 151 0.09 -0.53 -13.65
N ALA A 152 -0.71 0.37 -13.05
CA ALA A 152 -0.61 0.71 -11.63
C ALA A 152 -0.93 -0.46 -10.69
N ILE A 153 -1.70 -1.45 -11.13
CA ILE A 153 -1.98 -2.67 -10.35
C ILE A 153 -0.84 -3.67 -10.50
N GLU A 154 -0.29 -3.79 -11.70
CA GLU A 154 0.84 -4.69 -11.99
C GLU A 154 2.10 -4.26 -11.23
N SER A 155 2.32 -2.95 -11.10
CA SER A 155 3.44 -2.36 -10.36
C SER A 155 3.35 -2.47 -8.84
N ILE A 156 2.26 -3.01 -8.28
CA ILE A 156 2.16 -3.28 -6.84
C ILE A 156 3.16 -4.40 -6.50
N ASP A 157 4.36 -4.03 -6.08
CA ASP A 157 5.34 -4.96 -5.53
C ASP A 157 5.38 -4.84 -4.00
N THR A 158 5.71 -5.95 -3.34
CA THR A 158 5.85 -6.08 -1.88
C THR A 158 7.25 -5.70 -1.38
N THR A 159 8.20 -5.48 -2.29
CA THR A 159 9.63 -5.34 -2.00
C THR A 159 10.09 -3.89 -1.85
N GLU A 160 9.58 -2.96 -2.67
CA GLU A 160 10.12 -1.59 -2.77
C GLU A 160 9.21 -0.49 -2.23
N LEU A 161 7.90 -0.57 -2.50
CA LEU A 161 6.91 0.40 -2.02
C LEU A 161 6.22 -0.15 -0.77
N SER A 162 5.92 0.75 0.17
CA SER A 162 4.89 0.46 1.17
C SER A 162 3.63 0.02 0.40
N VAL A 163 3.17 -1.21 0.61
CA VAL A 163 1.96 -1.79 -0.04
C VAL A 163 0.77 -0.81 -0.02
N ARG A 164 0.72 0.04 1.01
CA ARG A 164 -0.25 1.12 1.17
C ARG A 164 -0.14 2.20 0.07
N GLU A 165 1.07 2.67 -0.25
CA GLU A 165 1.30 3.69 -1.27
C GLU A 165 0.94 3.16 -2.65
N ALA A 166 1.40 1.96 -2.97
CA ALA A 166 1.05 1.29 -4.23
C ALA A 166 -0.47 1.09 -4.36
N MET A 167 -1.16 0.74 -3.27
CA MET A 167 -2.63 0.66 -3.24
C MET A 167 -3.30 2.02 -3.50
N HIS A 168 -2.78 3.11 -2.92
CA HIS A 168 -3.33 4.45 -3.16
C HIS A 168 -3.18 4.86 -4.62
N THR A 169 -1.99 4.66 -5.21
CA THR A 169 -1.75 4.93 -6.63
C THR A 169 -2.71 4.14 -7.53
N ALA A 170 -2.88 2.83 -7.28
CA ALA A 170 -3.82 2.02 -8.04
C ALA A 170 -5.28 2.49 -7.89
N LYS A 171 -5.68 2.91 -6.68
CA LYS A 171 -7.02 3.46 -6.43
C LYS A 171 -7.25 4.76 -7.20
N ASP A 172 -6.27 5.65 -7.21
CA ASP A 172 -6.39 6.95 -7.87
C ASP A 172 -6.42 6.78 -9.39
N ALA A 173 -5.60 5.88 -9.95
CA ALA A 173 -5.63 5.53 -11.36
C ALA A 173 -6.99 4.94 -11.79
N ILE A 174 -7.58 4.06 -10.97
CA ILE A 174 -8.95 3.54 -11.19
C ILE A 174 -9.99 4.65 -11.13
N GLY A 175 -9.83 5.62 -10.23
CA GLY A 175 -10.68 6.80 -10.13
C GLY A 175 -10.65 7.61 -11.43
N ALA A 176 -9.45 7.91 -11.93
CA ALA A 176 -9.25 8.62 -13.18
C ALA A 176 -9.86 7.87 -14.37
N ALA A 177 -9.64 6.56 -14.47
CA ALA A 177 -10.23 5.72 -15.52
C ALA A 177 -11.76 5.74 -15.50
N LYS A 178 -12.37 5.70 -14.30
CA LYS A 178 -13.82 5.80 -14.14
C LYS A 178 -14.35 7.15 -14.62
N ASP A 179 -13.67 8.24 -14.30
CA ASP A 179 -14.11 9.57 -14.69
C ASP A 179 -13.92 9.84 -16.18
N ALA A 180 -12.83 9.33 -16.77
CA ALA A 180 -12.63 9.34 -18.22
C ALA A 180 -13.73 8.55 -18.97
N LEU A 181 -14.10 7.36 -18.49
CA LEU A 181 -15.22 6.59 -19.07
C LEU A 181 -16.56 7.33 -18.97
N LYS A 182 -16.83 8.05 -17.87
CA LYS A 182 -18.03 8.89 -17.77
C LYS A 182 -17.98 10.05 -18.76
N ALA A 183 -16.82 10.67 -18.95
CA ALA A 183 -16.66 11.75 -19.92
C ALA A 183 -16.92 11.23 -21.34
N TYR A 184 -16.34 10.08 -21.71
CA TYR A 184 -16.61 9.42 -22.99
C TYR A 184 -18.10 9.12 -23.17
N HIS A 185 -18.75 8.52 -22.16
CA HIS A 185 -20.19 8.28 -22.20
C HIS A 185 -21.00 9.57 -22.42
N LYS A 186 -20.66 10.67 -21.72
CA LYS A 186 -21.32 11.98 -21.91
C LYS A 186 -21.11 12.51 -23.32
N GLY A 187 -19.91 12.37 -23.89
CA GLY A 187 -19.63 12.72 -25.28
C GLY A 187 -20.53 11.97 -26.26
N LEU A 188 -20.67 10.65 -26.09
CA LEU A 188 -21.56 9.83 -26.92
C LEU A 188 -23.04 10.24 -26.76
N VAL A 189 -23.47 10.60 -25.55
CA VAL A 189 -24.83 11.10 -25.33
C VAL A 189 -25.06 12.44 -26.06
N ALA A 190 -24.07 13.33 -26.10
CA ALA A 190 -24.14 14.56 -26.87
C ALA A 190 -24.25 14.27 -28.38
N ALA A 191 -23.43 13.36 -28.91
CA ALA A 191 -23.53 12.93 -30.31
C ALA A 191 -24.91 12.33 -30.65
N ILE A 192 -25.48 11.51 -29.76
CA ILE A 192 -26.85 10.98 -29.91
C ILE A 192 -27.90 12.10 -29.94
N ARG A 193 -27.71 13.16 -29.15
CA ARG A 193 -28.64 14.29 -29.11
C ARG A 193 -28.63 15.06 -30.43
N GLU A 194 -27.46 15.37 -30.96
CA GLU A 194 -27.33 16.03 -32.26
C GLU A 194 -27.89 15.17 -33.39
N LEU A 195 -27.59 13.87 -33.38
CA LEU A 195 -28.13 12.93 -34.37
C LEU A 195 -29.66 12.90 -34.38
N LYS A 196 -30.29 12.97 -33.20
CA LYS A 196 -31.75 13.04 -33.08
C LYS A 196 -32.31 14.37 -33.59
N ALA A 197 -31.62 15.48 -33.36
CA ALA A 197 -32.03 16.78 -33.86
C ALA A 197 -32.03 16.81 -35.39
N SER A 198 -30.97 16.28 -36.03
CA SER A 198 -30.91 16.11 -37.49
C SER A 198 -32.05 15.25 -38.03
N ALA A 199 -32.37 14.14 -37.36
CA ALA A 199 -33.47 13.26 -37.78
C ALA A 199 -34.85 13.93 -37.66
N ALA A 200 -35.11 14.67 -36.57
CA ALA A 200 -36.38 15.35 -36.34
C ALA A 200 -36.64 16.49 -37.35
N LEU A 201 -35.60 17.25 -37.72
CA LEU A 201 -35.71 18.31 -38.74
C LEU A 201 -36.24 17.76 -40.08
N ARG A 202 -35.80 16.56 -40.48
CA ARG A 202 -36.27 15.91 -41.70
C ARG A 202 -37.75 15.50 -41.62
N GLU A 203 -38.18 14.96 -40.48
CA GLU A 203 -39.58 14.55 -40.29
C GLU A 203 -40.51 15.77 -40.38
N ALA A 204 -40.10 16.92 -39.86
CA ALA A 204 -40.84 18.16 -39.99
C ALA A 204 -40.91 18.66 -41.45
N THR A 205 -39.82 18.61 -42.22
CA THR A 205 -39.83 19.05 -43.62
C THR A 205 -40.64 18.10 -44.51
N GLN A 206 -40.57 16.79 -44.30
CA GLN A 206 -41.37 15.82 -45.06
C GLN A 206 -42.86 15.90 -44.72
N GLY A 207 -43.23 16.24 -43.48
CA GLY A 207 -44.62 16.50 -43.12
C GLY A 207 -45.21 17.69 -43.88
N ALA A 208 -44.45 18.78 -43.96
CA ALA A 208 -44.88 19.99 -44.68
C ALA A 208 -45.02 19.78 -46.19
N GLU A 209 -44.16 18.97 -46.83
CA GLU A 209 -44.22 18.71 -48.28
C GLU A 209 -45.38 17.79 -48.71
N ASN A 210 -45.99 17.04 -47.78
CA ASN A 210 -47.08 16.11 -48.10
C ASN A 210 -48.49 16.68 -47.78
N GLU A 211 -48.56 17.88 -47.20
CA GLU A 211 -49.83 18.57 -46.88
C GLU A 211 -50.22 19.66 -47.90
N ASP A 212 -49.35 19.97 -48.87
CA ASP A 212 -49.62 20.80 -50.06
C ASP A 212 -49.93 19.93 -51.30
#